data_AF-A0A2N3GJQ1-F1
#
_entry.id   AF-A0A2N3GJQ1-F1
#
_cell.length_a   1.000
_cell.length_b   1.000
_cell.length_c   1.000
_cell.angle_alpha   90.00
_cell.angle_beta   90.00
_cell.angle_gamma   90.00
#
_symmetry.space_group_name_H-M   'P 1'
#
loop_
_entity.id
_entity.type
_entity.pdbx_description
1 polymer ?
#
loop_
_entity_poly.entity_id
_entity_poly.type
_entity_poly.pdbx_seq_one_letter_code
_entity_poly.pdbx_strand_id
1 'polypeptide(L)'
;MSGQWIGWVVGVVGLGAAVAAFFIVRHQRYLGALRARGWSWNSSPRLGDFLTLQVPPFGLGVDRSVDDLVTGTAPSGRQFASFKYKSAGGGSFSDRVLVLQLDAPLPTAFAFARTPRTGMTVGSPQLTEVAGEGVTVVAGQADYAGEVYRCVTGIELPSQAVLDVSIDGDRLVFIPAERDPAELAALINALDPVAAAVSALAGTRAVAPPVPAFSFYGHPDWQWIGSDDSVLDYYPTDRGGFGHSTQGLVRGLRDGIRMDAFEHLWKTTETRTVTDSEGHTHIETYTENHQEVVCGFTLPYELPTISVNGDHYGDKVRFESNDFNEEFTVRAENPKWASDVIHPRMMEWLLATRPPGWTILGRTVTFAVGVHDTIVMDVAEATVRGFLGRIQRFVWADLGLPVPPFLVE
;
A
#
# COMPACT_ATOMS: atom_id res chain seq x y z
N MET A 1 32.87 -38.86 -31.21
CA MET A 1 32.06 -38.14 -30.20
C MET A 1 31.06 -37.19 -30.87
N SER A 2 30.19 -37.65 -31.79
CA SER A 2 29.33 -36.76 -32.60
C SER A 2 27.84 -37.13 -32.67
N GLY A 3 27.44 -38.36 -32.30
CA GLY A 3 26.03 -38.77 -32.34
C GLY A 3 25.21 -38.42 -31.09
N GLN A 4 25.85 -38.37 -29.92
CA GLN A 4 25.16 -38.11 -28.64
C GLN A 4 24.70 -36.66 -28.51
N TRP A 5 25.48 -35.70 -29.01
CA TRP A 5 25.18 -34.27 -28.91
C TRP A 5 23.97 -33.85 -29.77
N ILE A 6 23.83 -34.44 -30.98
CA ILE A 6 22.67 -34.19 -31.86
C ILE A 6 21.38 -34.74 -31.23
N GLY A 7 21.45 -35.93 -30.61
CA GLY A 7 20.31 -36.51 -29.89
C GLY A 7 19.81 -35.65 -28.72
N TRP A 8 20.74 -35.05 -27.96
CA TRP A 8 20.41 -34.12 -26.88
C TRP A 8 19.75 -32.83 -27.39
N VAL A 9 20.28 -32.23 -28.45
CA VAL A 9 19.71 -31.00 -29.03
C VAL A 9 18.30 -31.26 -29.58
N VAL A 10 18.08 -32.36 -30.30
CA VAL A 10 16.75 -32.74 -30.80
C VAL A 10 15.78 -33.02 -29.65
N GLY A 11 16.25 -33.67 -28.57
CA GLY A 11 15.44 -33.91 -27.37
C GLY A 11 15.00 -32.63 -26.67
N VAL A 12 15.90 -31.67 -26.48
CA VAL A 12 15.60 -30.37 -25.86
C VAL A 12 14.65 -29.55 -26.71
N VAL A 13 14.86 -29.50 -28.03
CA VAL A 13 13.97 -28.80 -28.97
C VAL A 13 12.59 -29.45 -29.00
N GLY A 14 12.51 -30.78 -29.03
CA GLY A 14 11.24 -31.52 -29.01
C GLY A 14 10.45 -31.29 -27.73
N LEU A 15 11.13 -31.28 -26.57
CA LEU A 15 10.51 -30.95 -25.28
C LEU A 15 10.01 -29.50 -25.26
N GLY A 16 10.81 -28.55 -25.73
CA GLY A 16 10.42 -27.14 -25.84
C GLY A 16 9.18 -26.95 -26.72
N ALA A 17 9.12 -27.62 -27.86
CA ALA A 17 7.97 -27.58 -28.76
C ALA A 17 6.70 -28.19 -28.15
N ALA A 18 6.84 -29.31 -27.43
CA ALA A 18 5.72 -29.96 -26.74
C ALA A 18 5.14 -29.07 -25.62
N VAL A 19 6.01 -28.42 -24.84
CA VAL A 19 5.60 -27.47 -23.79
C VAL A 19 4.89 -26.26 -24.42
N ALA A 20 5.44 -25.69 -25.48
CA ALA A 20 4.80 -24.58 -26.20
C ALA A 20 3.42 -24.96 -26.74
N ALA A 21 3.29 -26.13 -27.38
CA ALA A 21 2.02 -26.63 -27.88
C ALA A 21 0.99 -26.83 -26.75
N PHE A 22 1.41 -27.37 -25.60
CA PHE A 22 0.55 -27.53 -24.43
C PHE A 22 -0.01 -26.18 -23.93
N PHE A 23 0.83 -25.15 -23.81
CA PHE A 23 0.39 -23.82 -23.39
C PHE A 23 -0.56 -23.18 -24.43
N ILE A 24 -0.30 -23.35 -25.72
CA ILE A 24 -1.18 -22.85 -26.79
C ILE A 24 -2.57 -23.52 -26.70
N VAL A 25 -2.64 -24.85 -26.60
CA VAL A 25 -3.91 -25.58 -26.50
C VAL A 25 -4.67 -25.19 -25.23
N ARG A 26 -3.98 -25.08 -24.09
CA ARG A 26 -4.59 -24.63 -22.83
C ARG A 26 -5.15 -23.22 -22.96
N HIS A 27 -4.41 -22.31 -23.57
CA HIS A 27 -4.84 -20.94 -23.78
C HIS A 27 -6.04 -20.85 -24.73
N GLN A 28 -6.05 -21.63 -25.82
CA GLN A 28 -7.18 -21.69 -26.75
C GLN A 28 -8.45 -22.24 -26.08
N ARG A 29 -8.33 -23.28 -25.24
CA ARG A 29 -9.46 -23.81 -24.46
C ARG A 29 -10.02 -22.79 -23.48
N TYR A 30 -9.14 -22.07 -22.79
CA TYR A 30 -9.52 -20.97 -21.91
C TYR A 30 -10.31 -19.89 -22.68
N LEU A 31 -9.77 -19.38 -23.80
CA LEU A 31 -10.47 -18.39 -24.62
C LEU A 31 -11.79 -18.91 -25.20
N GLY A 32 -11.84 -20.19 -25.59
CA GLY A 32 -13.06 -20.84 -26.06
C GLY A 32 -14.14 -20.89 -24.97
N ALA A 33 -13.76 -21.24 -23.73
CA ALA A 33 -14.68 -21.29 -22.60
C ALA A 33 -15.22 -19.91 -22.19
N LEU A 34 -14.40 -18.85 -22.31
CA LEU A 34 -14.84 -17.46 -22.12
C LEU A 34 -15.85 -17.05 -23.21
N ARG A 35 -15.51 -17.27 -24.49
CA ARG A 35 -16.38 -16.92 -25.63
C ARG A 35 -17.71 -17.67 -25.59
N ALA A 36 -17.71 -18.93 -25.19
CA ALA A 36 -18.93 -19.73 -25.03
C ALA A 36 -19.90 -19.14 -23.99
N ARG A 37 -19.40 -18.31 -23.05
CA ARG A 37 -20.19 -17.57 -22.05
C ARG A 37 -20.52 -16.14 -22.50
N GLY A 38 -20.13 -15.73 -23.70
CA GLY A 38 -20.27 -14.35 -24.17
C GLY A 38 -19.30 -13.37 -23.50
N TRP A 39 -18.24 -13.86 -22.85
CA TRP A 39 -17.27 -13.02 -22.15
C TRP A 39 -16.12 -12.61 -23.08
N SER A 40 -15.62 -11.40 -22.88
CA SER A 40 -14.45 -10.86 -23.57
C SER A 40 -13.20 -10.95 -22.71
N TRP A 41 -12.05 -11.01 -23.38
CA TRP A 41 -10.73 -11.09 -22.75
C TRP A 41 -9.79 -10.04 -23.33
N ASN A 42 -9.07 -9.36 -22.46
CA ASN A 42 -7.99 -8.43 -22.79
C ASN A 42 -6.75 -8.82 -21.95
N SER A 43 -5.66 -9.21 -22.63
CA SER A 43 -4.40 -9.59 -21.99
C SER A 43 -3.66 -8.43 -21.32
N SER A 44 -3.91 -7.20 -21.79
CA SER A 44 -3.12 -6.02 -21.44
C SER A 44 -4.05 -4.81 -21.22
N PRO A 45 -4.94 -4.90 -20.21
CA PRO A 45 -5.78 -3.78 -19.81
C PRO A 45 -4.94 -2.60 -19.32
N ARG A 46 -5.52 -1.40 -19.30
CA ARG A 46 -4.84 -0.22 -18.77
C ARG A 46 -5.29 0.00 -17.33
N LEU A 47 -4.38 0.40 -16.45
CA LEU A 47 -4.73 0.78 -15.07
C LEU A 47 -5.79 1.90 -15.04
N GLY A 48 -5.75 2.79 -16.05
CA GLY A 48 -6.73 3.86 -16.28
C GLY A 48 -8.19 3.40 -16.23
N ASP A 49 -8.47 2.18 -16.69
CA ASP A 49 -9.82 1.62 -16.74
C ASP A 49 -10.39 1.29 -15.34
N PHE A 50 -9.53 1.30 -14.32
CA PHE A 50 -9.84 0.91 -12.95
C PHE A 50 -9.55 2.01 -11.92
N LEU A 51 -9.25 3.24 -12.35
CA LEU A 51 -8.96 4.37 -11.45
C LEU A 51 -10.17 4.87 -10.65
N THR A 52 -11.36 4.30 -10.84
CA THR A 52 -12.49 4.53 -9.93
C THR A 52 -12.48 3.60 -8.72
N LEU A 53 -11.70 2.52 -8.76
CA LEU A 53 -11.49 1.62 -7.64
C LEU A 53 -10.41 2.20 -6.73
N GLN A 54 -10.77 2.51 -5.49
CA GLN A 54 -9.92 3.20 -4.53
C GLN A 54 -9.88 2.54 -3.16
N VAL A 55 -10.69 1.51 -2.93
CA VAL A 55 -10.75 0.77 -1.67
C VAL A 55 -9.78 -0.42 -1.72
N PRO A 56 -9.03 -0.72 -0.65
CA PRO A 56 -8.07 -1.83 -0.59
C PRO A 56 -8.61 -3.10 -1.23
N PRO A 57 -7.84 -3.77 -2.11
CA PRO A 57 -6.41 -3.58 -2.34
C PRO A 57 -6.06 -2.39 -3.26
N PHE A 58 -7.06 -1.71 -3.81
CA PHE A 58 -6.87 -0.50 -4.60
C PHE A 58 -6.52 0.69 -3.72
N GLY A 59 -5.97 1.75 -4.31
CA GLY A 59 -5.52 2.91 -3.53
C GLY A 59 -4.30 2.65 -2.63
N LEU A 60 -3.77 1.41 -2.60
CA LEU A 60 -2.56 1.04 -1.85
C LEU A 60 -1.36 0.85 -2.78
N GLY A 61 -0.17 1.11 -2.24
CA GLY A 61 1.09 1.02 -2.97
C GLY A 61 1.27 2.13 -4.00
N VAL A 62 2.51 2.26 -4.47
CA VAL A 62 2.92 3.27 -5.47
C VAL A 62 3.09 2.68 -6.87
N ASP A 63 3.47 1.41 -6.96
CA ASP A 63 3.50 0.64 -8.21
C ASP A 63 2.25 -0.24 -8.27
N ARG A 64 1.42 0.00 -9.29
CA ARG A 64 0.13 -0.68 -9.48
C ARG A 64 0.00 -1.12 -10.93
N SER A 65 -0.45 -2.35 -11.14
CA SER A 65 -0.68 -2.85 -12.49
C SER A 65 -1.90 -3.79 -12.55
N VAL A 66 -2.44 -3.88 -13.76
CA VAL A 66 -3.55 -4.76 -14.10
C VAL A 66 -3.17 -5.65 -15.29
N ASP A 67 -3.53 -6.92 -15.22
CA ASP A 67 -3.32 -7.90 -16.28
C ASP A 67 -4.51 -8.88 -16.39
N ASP A 68 -4.62 -9.58 -17.51
CA ASP A 68 -5.57 -10.72 -17.69
C ASP A 68 -7.03 -10.37 -17.37
N LEU A 69 -7.54 -9.30 -18.00
CA LEU A 69 -8.92 -8.82 -17.84
C LEU A 69 -9.91 -9.69 -18.61
N VAL A 70 -10.97 -10.10 -17.91
CA VAL A 70 -12.16 -10.75 -18.41
C VAL A 70 -13.35 -9.86 -18.09
N THR A 71 -14.21 -9.58 -19.06
CA THR A 71 -15.44 -8.80 -18.86
C THR A 71 -16.65 -9.56 -19.41
N GLY A 72 -17.81 -9.30 -18.83
CA GLY A 72 -19.05 -9.93 -19.26
C GLY A 72 -20.24 -9.46 -18.45
N THR A 73 -21.31 -10.23 -18.50
CA THR A 73 -22.58 -9.92 -17.84
C THR A 73 -22.98 -11.08 -16.93
N ALA A 74 -23.33 -10.76 -15.68
CA ALA A 74 -23.88 -11.69 -14.69
C ALA A 74 -25.33 -12.09 -15.05
N PRO A 75 -25.90 -13.15 -14.46
CA PRO A 75 -27.27 -13.59 -14.78
C PRO A 75 -28.34 -12.50 -14.67
N SER A 76 -28.22 -11.58 -13.71
CA SER A 76 -29.14 -10.45 -13.53
C SER A 76 -29.03 -9.35 -14.60
N GLY A 77 -28.04 -9.42 -15.50
CA GLY A 77 -27.72 -8.34 -16.45
C GLY A 77 -26.65 -7.36 -15.96
N ARG A 78 -26.14 -7.51 -14.73
CA ARG A 78 -25.07 -6.66 -14.19
C ARG A 78 -23.76 -6.89 -14.93
N GLN A 79 -23.05 -5.81 -15.22
CA GLN A 79 -21.72 -5.90 -15.79
C GLN A 79 -20.73 -6.40 -14.72
N PHE A 80 -19.79 -7.23 -15.13
CA PHE A 80 -18.67 -7.65 -14.28
C PHE A 80 -17.33 -7.50 -15.00
N ALA A 81 -16.28 -7.35 -14.21
CA ALA A 81 -14.89 -7.43 -14.63
C ALA A 81 -14.11 -8.32 -13.67
N SER A 82 -13.28 -9.22 -14.19
CA SER A 82 -12.30 -9.98 -13.41
C SER A 82 -10.92 -9.84 -14.02
N PHE A 83 -9.96 -9.40 -13.24
CA PHE A 83 -8.60 -9.13 -13.70
C PHE A 83 -7.61 -9.44 -12.59
N LYS A 84 -6.36 -9.69 -12.96
CA LYS A 84 -5.28 -9.76 -11.99
C LYS A 84 -4.83 -8.34 -11.67
N TYR A 85 -4.73 -8.04 -10.39
CA TYR A 85 -4.28 -6.76 -9.87
C TYR A 85 -3.02 -6.98 -9.05
N LYS A 86 -2.05 -6.09 -9.24
CA LYS A 86 -0.81 -6.09 -8.47
C LYS A 86 -0.59 -4.72 -7.87
N SER A 87 -0.20 -4.70 -6.61
CA SER A 87 0.34 -3.54 -5.92
C SER A 87 1.59 -3.95 -5.13
N ALA A 88 2.65 -3.15 -5.19
CA ALA A 88 3.88 -3.37 -4.43
C ALA A 88 3.90 -2.52 -3.14
N GLY A 89 4.58 -3.03 -2.10
CA GLY A 89 4.74 -2.36 -0.80
C GLY A 89 4.43 -3.25 0.41
N GLY A 90 4.43 -2.67 1.62
CA GLY A 90 4.03 -3.29 2.89
C GLY A 90 2.59 -3.84 2.90
N GLY A 91 1.74 -3.36 1.97
CA GLY A 91 0.42 -3.91 1.68
C GLY A 91 0.34 -4.75 0.40
N SER A 92 1.45 -5.30 -0.09
CA SER A 92 1.51 -5.89 -1.43
C SER A 92 0.39 -6.88 -1.69
N PHE A 93 -0.22 -6.74 -2.85
CA PHE A 93 -1.29 -7.61 -3.32
C PHE A 93 -0.93 -8.12 -4.70
N SER A 94 -1.14 -9.40 -4.97
CA SER A 94 -0.98 -9.98 -6.30
C SER A 94 -1.95 -11.13 -6.47
N ASP A 95 -3.21 -10.80 -6.73
CA ASP A 95 -4.24 -11.80 -6.98
C ASP A 95 -5.25 -11.33 -8.03
N ARG A 96 -6.14 -12.23 -8.43
CA ARG A 96 -7.31 -11.88 -9.23
C ARG A 96 -8.36 -11.22 -8.36
N VAL A 97 -9.03 -10.23 -8.94
CA VAL A 97 -10.15 -9.51 -8.36
C VAL A 97 -11.38 -9.77 -9.24
N LEU A 98 -12.55 -9.83 -8.63
CA LEU A 98 -13.84 -9.80 -9.31
C LEU A 98 -14.58 -8.54 -8.88
N VAL A 99 -15.12 -7.82 -9.86
CA VAL A 99 -15.85 -6.59 -9.67
C VAL A 99 -17.21 -6.72 -10.33
N LEU A 100 -18.29 -6.48 -9.57
CA LEU A 100 -19.67 -6.43 -10.05
C LEU A 100 -20.20 -4.99 -9.98
N GLN A 101 -20.88 -4.54 -11.02
CA GLN A 101 -21.51 -3.23 -11.08
C GLN A 101 -22.72 -3.16 -10.13
N LEU A 102 -22.74 -2.15 -9.26
CA LEU A 102 -23.89 -1.75 -8.44
C LEU A 102 -24.72 -0.69 -9.18
N ASP A 103 -25.98 -0.53 -8.77
CA ASP A 103 -26.91 0.41 -9.41
C ASP A 103 -26.63 1.89 -9.05
N ALA A 104 -25.93 2.14 -7.95
CA ALA A 104 -25.47 3.47 -7.54
C ALA A 104 -24.20 3.39 -6.68
N PRO A 105 -23.42 4.47 -6.59
CA PRO A 105 -22.30 4.57 -5.65
C PRO A 105 -22.76 4.54 -4.19
N LEU A 106 -22.08 3.75 -3.36
CA LEU A 106 -22.35 3.59 -1.93
C LEU A 106 -21.10 3.89 -1.08
N PRO A 107 -21.26 4.16 0.23
CA PRO A 107 -20.14 4.34 1.14
C PRO A 107 -19.32 3.06 1.26
N THR A 108 -18.03 3.21 1.53
CA THR A 108 -17.13 2.07 1.73
C THR A 108 -17.57 1.19 2.89
N ALA A 109 -17.56 -0.13 2.63
CA ALA A 109 -17.71 -1.16 3.64
C ALA A 109 -16.86 -2.38 3.25
N PHE A 110 -16.45 -3.15 4.24
CA PHE A 110 -15.75 -4.42 4.08
C PHE A 110 -16.54 -5.52 4.78
N ALA A 111 -16.60 -6.70 4.20
CA ALA A 111 -17.21 -7.90 4.77
C ALA A 111 -16.25 -9.07 4.60
N PHE A 112 -15.83 -9.70 5.69
CA PHE A 112 -14.88 -10.80 5.65
C PHE A 112 -15.19 -11.87 6.70
N ALA A 113 -14.86 -13.13 6.39
CA ALA A 113 -15.12 -14.27 7.28
C ALA A 113 -13.91 -14.69 8.13
N ARG A 114 -12.71 -14.19 7.84
CA ARG A 114 -11.48 -14.55 8.56
C ARG A 114 -10.73 -13.30 8.99
N THR A 115 -9.67 -12.98 8.29
CA THR A 115 -8.78 -11.87 8.61
C THR A 115 -9.25 -10.61 7.90
N PRO A 116 -9.19 -9.45 8.57
CA PRO A 116 -9.38 -8.17 7.91
C PRO A 116 -8.42 -8.03 6.72
N ARG A 117 -8.95 -7.55 5.59
CA ARG A 117 -8.17 -7.14 4.42
C ARG A 117 -7.08 -6.13 4.79
N THR A 118 -5.85 -6.38 4.32
CA THR A 118 -4.71 -5.49 4.55
C THR A 118 -5.00 -4.07 4.05
N GLY A 119 -4.63 -3.07 4.86
CA GLY A 119 -4.75 -1.65 4.53
C GLY A 119 -6.15 -1.04 4.71
N MET A 120 -7.16 -1.79 5.19
CA MET A 120 -8.51 -1.24 5.39
C MET A 120 -8.59 -0.10 6.43
N THR A 121 -7.62 -0.03 7.34
CA THR A 121 -7.52 0.98 8.41
C THR A 121 -6.60 2.15 8.06
N VAL A 122 -5.98 2.16 6.87
CA VAL A 122 -5.10 3.26 6.42
C VAL A 122 -5.91 4.57 6.37
N GLY A 123 -5.30 5.66 6.82
CA GLY A 123 -5.96 6.96 6.94
C GLY A 123 -6.89 7.09 8.15
N SER A 124 -6.88 6.10 9.05
CA SER A 124 -7.71 6.05 10.27
C SER A 124 -9.19 6.39 10.07
N PRO A 125 -9.90 5.78 9.10
CA PRO A 125 -11.35 5.89 9.08
C PRO A 125 -11.87 5.38 10.43
N GLN A 126 -12.72 6.17 11.11
CA GLN A 126 -13.47 5.66 12.26
C GLN A 126 -14.42 4.58 11.76
N LEU A 127 -13.93 3.35 11.78
CA LEU A 127 -14.66 2.20 11.32
C LEU A 127 -15.36 1.55 12.52
N THR A 128 -16.63 1.23 12.34
CA THR A 128 -17.40 0.45 13.29
C THR A 128 -17.53 -0.98 12.80
N GLU A 129 -17.33 -1.92 13.73
CA GLU A 129 -17.44 -3.34 13.48
C GLU A 129 -18.83 -3.87 13.87
N VAL A 130 -19.42 -4.69 12.99
CA VAL A 130 -20.59 -5.52 13.26
C VAL A 130 -20.20 -6.96 12.91
N ALA A 131 -20.17 -7.85 13.91
CA ALA A 131 -19.81 -9.24 13.73
C ALA A 131 -20.96 -10.18 14.14
N GLY A 132 -21.12 -11.27 13.39
CA GLY A 132 -22.09 -12.34 13.64
C GLY A 132 -21.66 -13.61 12.92
N GLU A 133 -22.60 -14.52 12.63
CA GLU A 133 -22.48 -15.84 11.95
C GLU A 133 -21.21 -16.13 11.09
N GLY A 134 -20.01 -16.12 11.69
CA GLY A 134 -18.74 -16.25 10.99
C GLY A 134 -18.39 -15.10 10.02
N VAL A 135 -19.07 -13.96 10.09
CA VAL A 135 -18.85 -12.80 9.21
C VAL A 135 -18.69 -11.53 10.04
N THR A 136 -17.66 -10.76 9.71
CA THR A 136 -17.41 -9.42 10.25
C THR A 136 -17.60 -8.40 9.14
N VAL A 137 -18.40 -7.37 9.41
CA VAL A 137 -18.58 -6.21 8.54
C VAL A 137 -18.04 -4.96 9.23
N VAL A 138 -17.30 -4.17 8.46
CA VAL A 138 -16.64 -2.96 8.92
C VAL A 138 -17.00 -1.81 7.99
N ALA A 139 -17.54 -0.71 8.53
CA ALA A 139 -17.91 0.47 7.75
C ALA A 139 -17.83 1.75 8.60
N GLY A 140 -17.91 2.93 7.96
CA GLY A 140 -17.85 4.22 8.67
C GLY A 140 -19.03 4.52 9.61
N GLN A 141 -20.12 3.76 9.52
CA GLN A 141 -21.30 3.91 10.39
C GLN A 141 -21.85 2.53 10.79
N ALA A 142 -22.25 2.39 12.06
CA ALA A 142 -22.71 1.12 12.64
C ALA A 142 -24.00 0.58 12.00
N ASP A 143 -24.95 1.46 11.72
CA ASP A 143 -26.23 1.14 11.09
C ASP A 143 -26.03 0.65 9.64
N TYR A 144 -25.16 1.33 8.89
CA TYR A 144 -24.75 0.91 7.55
C TYR A 144 -24.00 -0.42 7.56
N ALA A 145 -23.09 -0.65 8.51
CA ALA A 145 -22.44 -1.94 8.69
C ALA A 145 -23.47 -3.07 8.94
N GLY A 146 -24.51 -2.81 9.75
CA GLY A 146 -25.61 -3.75 9.99
C GLY A 146 -26.52 -3.99 8.78
N GLU A 147 -26.70 -3.00 7.90
CA GLU A 147 -27.37 -3.17 6.60
C GLU A 147 -26.56 -4.07 5.67
N VAL A 148 -25.27 -3.78 5.51
CA VAL A 148 -24.36 -4.57 4.67
C VAL A 148 -24.23 -6.00 5.19
N TYR A 149 -24.13 -6.19 6.51
CA TYR A 149 -24.11 -7.52 7.15
C TYR A 149 -25.30 -8.38 6.71
N ARG A 150 -26.51 -7.81 6.67
CA ARG A 150 -27.72 -8.53 6.21
C ARG A 150 -27.69 -8.87 4.73
N CYS A 151 -26.96 -8.12 3.90
CA CYS A 151 -26.82 -8.41 2.48
C CYS A 151 -25.86 -9.58 2.20
N VAL A 152 -24.87 -9.79 3.05
CA VAL A 152 -23.78 -10.77 2.83
C VAL A 152 -23.92 -12.05 3.66
N THR A 153 -24.70 -12.01 4.75
CA THR A 153 -24.87 -13.17 5.63
C THR A 153 -25.65 -14.28 4.94
N GLY A 154 -25.23 -15.53 5.16
CA GLY A 154 -25.88 -16.71 4.59
C GLY A 154 -25.54 -16.98 3.11
N ILE A 155 -24.60 -16.23 2.52
CA ILE A 155 -24.10 -16.54 1.18
C ILE A 155 -23.39 -17.90 1.16
N GLU A 156 -23.75 -18.73 0.18
CA GLU A 156 -23.04 -19.96 -0.15
C GLU A 156 -22.04 -19.68 -1.28
N LEU A 157 -20.76 -19.56 -0.92
CA LEU A 157 -19.69 -19.38 -1.89
C LEU A 157 -19.25 -20.74 -2.48
N PRO A 158 -18.96 -20.82 -3.78
CA PRO A 158 -18.43 -22.04 -4.39
C PRO A 158 -16.98 -22.32 -3.97
N SER A 159 -16.52 -23.54 -4.24
CA SER A 159 -15.12 -23.94 -4.01
C SER A 159 -14.71 -23.81 -2.53
N GLN A 160 -13.40 -23.62 -2.26
CA GLN A 160 -12.89 -23.25 -0.94
C GLN A 160 -12.84 -21.73 -0.75
N ALA A 161 -13.64 -20.97 -1.51
CA ALA A 161 -13.63 -19.51 -1.46
C ALA A 161 -14.08 -19.04 -0.07
N VAL A 162 -13.40 -18.01 0.43
CA VAL A 162 -13.70 -17.38 1.72
C VAL A 162 -14.25 -16.00 1.43
N LEU A 163 -15.28 -15.60 2.16
CA LEU A 163 -15.85 -14.26 2.01
C LEU A 163 -14.79 -13.21 2.34
N ASP A 164 -14.46 -12.39 1.36
CA ASP A 164 -13.73 -11.12 1.49
C ASP A 164 -14.21 -10.17 0.37
N VAL A 165 -15.18 -9.32 0.74
CA VAL A 165 -15.88 -8.39 -0.14
C VAL A 165 -15.72 -6.96 0.35
N SER A 166 -15.63 -6.01 -0.58
CA SER A 166 -15.76 -4.59 -0.27
C SER A 166 -16.74 -3.88 -1.20
N ILE A 167 -17.30 -2.79 -0.70
CA ILE A 167 -18.06 -1.82 -1.49
C ILE A 167 -17.11 -0.67 -1.81
N ASP A 168 -16.89 -0.42 -3.10
CA ASP A 168 -16.01 0.62 -3.61
C ASP A 168 -16.79 1.51 -4.60
N GLY A 169 -17.45 2.53 -4.06
CA GLY A 169 -18.37 3.36 -4.83
C GLY A 169 -19.49 2.52 -5.43
N ASP A 170 -19.56 2.47 -6.76
CA ASP A 170 -20.58 1.74 -7.52
C ASP A 170 -20.15 0.31 -7.86
N ARG A 171 -19.21 -0.25 -7.12
CA ARG A 171 -18.65 -1.59 -7.35
C ARG A 171 -18.73 -2.46 -6.09
N LEU A 172 -19.15 -3.71 -6.28
CA LEU A 172 -18.93 -4.79 -5.32
C LEU A 172 -17.66 -5.54 -5.73
N VAL A 173 -16.67 -5.59 -4.85
CA VAL A 173 -15.34 -6.14 -5.12
C VAL A 173 -15.14 -7.39 -4.28
N PHE A 174 -14.83 -8.52 -4.90
CA PHE A 174 -14.51 -9.79 -4.24
C PHE A 174 -13.04 -10.16 -4.51
N ILE A 175 -12.33 -10.61 -3.46
CA ILE A 175 -10.95 -11.12 -3.55
C ILE A 175 -10.76 -12.38 -2.69
N PRO A 176 -9.83 -13.27 -3.05
CA PRO A 176 -9.29 -13.44 -4.40
C PRO A 176 -10.35 -14.07 -5.32
N ALA A 177 -10.35 -13.69 -6.60
CA ALA A 177 -11.29 -14.22 -7.59
C ALA A 177 -10.71 -15.42 -8.37
N GLU A 178 -11.60 -16.22 -8.95
CA GLU A 178 -11.20 -17.42 -9.68
C GLU A 178 -10.67 -17.11 -11.09
N ARG A 179 -9.69 -17.91 -11.54
CA ARG A 179 -9.18 -17.85 -12.92
C ARG A 179 -9.92 -18.79 -13.85
N ASP A 180 -10.36 -19.94 -13.37
CA ASP A 180 -11.08 -20.90 -14.21
C ASP A 180 -12.46 -20.34 -14.60
N PRO A 181 -12.84 -20.35 -15.89
CA PRO A 181 -14.12 -19.78 -16.34
C PRO A 181 -15.37 -20.44 -15.73
N ALA A 182 -15.31 -21.70 -15.31
CA ALA A 182 -16.44 -22.37 -14.67
C ALA A 182 -16.55 -21.98 -13.19
N GLU A 183 -15.43 -21.95 -12.48
CA GLU A 183 -15.37 -21.51 -11.08
C GLU A 183 -15.73 -20.02 -10.95
N LEU A 184 -15.22 -19.17 -11.85
CA LEU A 184 -15.58 -17.75 -11.92
C LEU A 184 -17.09 -17.56 -12.18
N ALA A 185 -17.69 -18.38 -13.05
CA ALA A 185 -19.14 -18.32 -13.28
C ALA A 185 -19.94 -18.70 -12.03
N ALA A 186 -19.52 -19.74 -11.32
CA ALA A 186 -20.16 -20.13 -10.05
C ALA A 186 -20.05 -19.00 -9.01
N LEU A 187 -18.88 -18.34 -8.93
CA LEU A 187 -18.65 -17.24 -8.00
C LEU A 187 -19.52 -16.03 -8.34
N ILE A 188 -19.62 -15.66 -9.62
CA ILE A 188 -20.53 -14.60 -10.09
C ILE A 188 -21.97 -14.92 -9.72
N ASN A 189 -22.43 -16.16 -9.95
CA ASN A 189 -23.80 -16.58 -9.62
C ASN A 189 -24.10 -16.47 -8.12
N ALA A 190 -23.13 -16.76 -7.25
CA ALA A 190 -23.27 -16.63 -5.80
C ALA A 190 -23.32 -15.15 -5.35
N LEU A 191 -22.53 -14.28 -5.98
CA LEU A 191 -22.41 -12.86 -5.60
C LEU A 191 -23.45 -11.96 -6.26
N ASP A 192 -24.08 -12.37 -7.36
CA ASP A 192 -25.06 -11.55 -8.08
C ASP A 192 -26.29 -11.16 -7.21
N PRO A 193 -26.88 -12.08 -6.40
CA PRO A 193 -27.91 -11.71 -5.43
C PRO A 193 -27.40 -10.74 -4.35
N VAL A 194 -26.15 -10.87 -3.92
CA VAL A 194 -25.54 -9.95 -2.95
C VAL A 194 -25.37 -8.55 -3.56
N ALA A 195 -24.89 -8.46 -4.79
CA ALA A 195 -24.78 -7.18 -5.51
C ALA A 195 -26.16 -6.51 -5.69
N ALA A 196 -27.21 -7.30 -5.94
CA ALA A 196 -28.58 -6.78 -5.99
C ALA A 196 -29.08 -6.28 -4.62
N ALA A 197 -28.83 -7.05 -3.55
CA ALA A 197 -29.22 -6.66 -2.19
C ALA A 197 -28.48 -5.39 -1.72
N VAL A 198 -27.18 -5.28 -2.03
CA VAL A 198 -26.37 -4.09 -1.75
C VAL A 198 -26.87 -2.90 -2.57
N SER A 199 -27.17 -3.07 -3.86
CA SER A 199 -27.71 -2.01 -4.72
C SER A 199 -29.02 -1.44 -4.19
N ALA A 200 -29.85 -2.25 -3.52
CA ALA A 200 -31.09 -1.77 -2.91
C ALA A 200 -30.87 -0.76 -1.76
N LEU A 201 -29.67 -0.71 -1.15
CA LEU A 201 -29.33 0.27 -0.11
C LEU A 201 -29.21 1.70 -0.67
N ALA A 202 -29.02 1.86 -1.99
CA ALA A 202 -28.83 3.14 -2.66
C ALA A 202 -29.94 4.16 -2.36
N GLY A 203 -31.18 3.71 -2.14
CA GLY A 203 -32.30 4.59 -1.83
C GLY A 203 -32.11 5.42 -0.55
N THR A 204 -31.21 5.01 0.35
CA THR A 204 -30.92 5.72 1.61
C THR A 204 -29.44 6.06 1.81
N ARG A 205 -28.54 5.40 1.07
CA ARG A 205 -27.10 5.50 1.28
C ARG A 205 -26.31 6.04 0.09
N ALA A 206 -26.94 6.37 -1.04
CA ALA A 206 -26.21 6.80 -2.24
C ALA A 206 -25.25 7.96 -1.95
N VAL A 207 -24.03 7.86 -2.48
CA VAL A 207 -22.99 8.89 -2.42
C VAL A 207 -22.67 9.42 -3.81
N ALA A 208 -21.84 10.47 -3.87
CA ALA A 208 -21.36 11.00 -5.14
C ALA A 208 -20.57 9.92 -5.92
N PRO A 209 -20.68 9.89 -7.26
CA PRO A 209 -19.88 8.99 -8.08
C PRO A 209 -18.38 9.18 -7.86
N PRO A 210 -17.58 8.09 -7.86
CA PRO A 210 -16.14 8.19 -7.75
C PRO A 210 -15.55 8.91 -8.95
N VAL A 211 -14.60 9.81 -8.71
CA VAL A 211 -13.84 10.48 -9.76
C VAL A 211 -12.62 9.60 -10.10
N PRO A 212 -12.41 9.21 -11.37
CA PRO A 212 -11.22 8.46 -11.74
C PRO A 212 -9.95 9.25 -11.42
N ALA A 213 -9.12 8.73 -10.52
CA ALA A 213 -7.86 9.36 -10.14
C ALA A 213 -6.81 8.33 -9.72
N PHE A 214 -5.54 8.65 -9.93
CA PHE A 214 -4.47 7.94 -9.22
C PHE A 214 -4.38 8.53 -7.80
N SER A 215 -5.15 7.96 -6.88
CA SER A 215 -5.23 8.40 -5.48
C SER A 215 -4.80 7.32 -4.49
N PHE A 216 -4.75 7.71 -3.23
CA PHE A 216 -4.32 6.88 -2.11
C PHE A 216 -5.48 6.70 -1.14
N TYR A 217 -5.79 5.45 -0.79
CA TYR A 217 -6.89 5.15 0.12
C TYR A 217 -6.65 5.79 1.49
N GLY A 218 -7.68 6.44 2.05
CA GLY A 218 -7.58 7.15 3.33
C GLY A 218 -6.84 8.49 3.28
N HIS A 219 -6.25 8.85 2.14
CA HIS A 219 -5.41 10.05 1.97
C HIS A 219 -5.75 10.83 0.69
N PRO A 220 -6.90 11.53 0.66
CA PRO A 220 -7.28 12.35 -0.49
C PRO A 220 -6.36 13.56 -0.72
N ASP A 221 -5.54 13.92 0.27
CA ASP A 221 -4.53 14.96 0.24
C ASP A 221 -3.17 14.51 -0.29
N TRP A 222 -2.98 13.21 -0.53
CA TRP A 222 -1.76 12.68 -1.14
C TRP A 222 -1.85 12.70 -2.66
N GLN A 223 -0.74 13.06 -3.29
CA GLN A 223 -0.63 13.21 -4.74
C GLN A 223 0.58 12.44 -5.27
N TRP A 224 0.40 11.77 -6.39
CA TRP A 224 1.48 11.19 -7.15
C TRP A 224 2.19 12.26 -7.99
N ILE A 225 3.46 12.49 -7.69
CA ILE A 225 4.32 13.42 -8.43
C ILE A 225 5.20 12.67 -9.43
N GLY A 226 5.60 11.43 -9.11
CA GLY A 226 6.47 10.61 -9.95
C GLY A 226 7.95 10.87 -9.66
N SER A 227 8.51 11.96 -10.15
CA SER A 227 9.92 12.33 -9.91
C SER A 227 10.08 13.84 -9.78
N ASP A 228 10.84 14.29 -8.80
CA ASP A 228 11.18 15.70 -8.56
C ASP A 228 12.47 15.75 -7.73
N ASP A 229 13.62 15.82 -8.39
CA ASP A 229 14.92 15.70 -7.71
C ASP A 229 15.21 16.87 -6.75
N SER A 230 14.46 17.97 -6.84
CA SER A 230 14.60 19.10 -5.93
C SER A 230 14.24 18.74 -4.48
N VAL A 231 13.49 17.65 -4.25
CA VAL A 231 13.15 17.18 -2.90
C VAL A 231 14.38 16.73 -2.11
N LEU A 232 15.45 16.31 -2.80
CA LEU A 232 16.68 15.88 -2.14
C LEU A 232 17.27 17.01 -1.28
N ASP A 233 17.07 18.27 -1.64
CA ASP A 233 17.63 19.42 -0.92
C ASP A 233 16.95 19.71 0.43
N TYR A 234 15.80 19.07 0.70
CA TYR A 234 15.06 19.23 1.95
C TYR A 234 15.37 18.15 2.98
N TYR A 235 15.85 16.99 2.53
CA TYR A 235 16.05 15.81 3.37
C TYR A 235 17.52 15.41 3.45
N PRO A 236 18.00 14.93 4.61
CA PRO A 236 19.33 14.37 4.74
C PRO A 236 19.42 13.03 4.01
N THR A 237 19.79 13.06 2.73
CA THR A 237 20.02 11.88 1.87
C THR A 237 21.52 11.69 1.62
N ASP A 238 21.92 10.50 1.15
CA ASP A 238 23.31 10.32 0.69
C ASP A 238 23.59 11.25 -0.51
N ARG A 239 24.74 11.92 -0.49
CA ARG A 239 25.20 12.83 -1.55
C ARG A 239 26.52 12.39 -2.18
N GLY A 240 27.00 11.20 -1.82
CA GLY A 240 28.14 10.56 -2.44
C GLY A 240 27.80 10.01 -3.82
N GLY A 241 28.83 9.91 -4.68
CA GLY A 241 28.65 9.39 -6.03
C GLY A 241 28.11 10.42 -7.01
N PHE A 242 27.32 9.96 -7.99
CA PHE A 242 26.77 10.77 -9.08
C PHE A 242 25.44 10.19 -9.59
N GLY A 243 24.74 10.95 -10.43
CA GLY A 243 23.49 10.49 -11.07
C GLY A 243 22.32 10.37 -10.10
N HIS A 244 22.29 11.21 -9.07
CA HIS A 244 21.19 11.30 -8.11
C HIS A 244 19.87 11.60 -8.82
N SER A 245 18.85 10.81 -8.50
CA SER A 245 17.49 10.96 -9.04
C SER A 245 16.46 10.41 -8.06
N THR A 246 15.23 10.87 -8.20
CA THR A 246 14.08 10.45 -7.40
C THR A 246 13.07 9.69 -8.23
N GLN A 247 12.46 8.68 -7.63
CA GLN A 247 11.36 7.93 -8.24
C GLN A 247 10.24 7.70 -7.24
N GLY A 248 9.04 7.52 -7.77
CA GLY A 248 7.86 7.21 -7.02
C GLY A 248 7.40 8.28 -6.04
N LEU A 249 7.76 9.56 -6.24
CA LEU A 249 7.45 10.61 -5.28
C LEU A 249 5.94 10.73 -5.03
N VAL A 250 5.56 10.54 -3.78
CA VAL A 250 4.24 10.86 -3.22
C VAL A 250 4.37 12.08 -2.33
N ARG A 251 3.51 13.07 -2.53
CA ARG A 251 3.47 14.30 -1.75
C ARG A 251 2.13 14.44 -1.04
N GLY A 252 2.17 14.61 0.27
CA GLY A 252 1.01 14.94 1.09
C GLY A 252 1.13 16.35 1.66
N LEU A 253 0.00 17.01 1.89
CA LEU A 253 -0.04 18.28 2.62
C LEU A 253 -1.30 18.35 3.47
N ARG A 254 -1.12 18.30 4.79
CA ARG A 254 -2.22 18.39 5.74
C ARG A 254 -1.76 19.13 7.00
N ASP A 255 -2.56 20.09 7.46
CA ASP A 255 -2.26 20.97 8.60
C ASP A 255 -0.91 21.72 8.50
N GLY A 256 -0.51 22.06 7.27
CA GLY A 256 0.74 22.79 7.00
C GLY A 256 2.01 21.93 7.13
N ILE A 257 1.88 20.63 7.39
CA ILE A 257 2.98 19.67 7.36
C ILE A 257 3.00 19.04 5.97
N ARG A 258 4.10 19.24 5.23
CA ARG A 258 4.32 18.59 3.93
C ARG A 258 4.96 17.23 4.15
N MET A 259 4.41 16.18 3.58
CA MET A 259 5.07 14.88 3.46
C MET A 259 5.67 14.75 2.06
N ASP A 260 6.90 14.28 1.96
CA ASP A 260 7.48 13.77 0.72
C ASP A 260 8.03 12.37 1.00
N ALA A 261 7.59 11.38 0.22
CA ALA A 261 8.13 10.04 0.30
C ALA A 261 8.46 9.52 -1.10
N PHE A 262 9.66 8.96 -1.27
CA PHE A 262 10.25 8.62 -2.56
C PHE A 262 11.41 7.64 -2.41
N GLU A 263 11.79 7.02 -3.52
CA GLU A 263 13.06 6.30 -3.66
C GLU A 263 14.11 7.27 -4.20
N HIS A 264 15.27 7.33 -3.56
CA HIS A 264 16.44 8.07 -4.02
C HIS A 264 17.45 7.07 -4.61
N LEU A 265 17.82 7.28 -5.88
CA LEU A 265 18.74 6.43 -6.62
C LEU A 265 20.00 7.22 -6.96
N TRP A 266 21.16 6.60 -6.77
CA TRP A 266 22.45 7.17 -7.17
C TRP A 266 23.43 6.08 -7.60
N LYS A 267 24.60 6.50 -8.08
CA LYS A 267 25.64 5.61 -8.59
C LYS A 267 26.99 5.95 -7.99
N THR A 268 27.80 4.93 -7.75
CA THR A 268 29.22 5.10 -7.41
C THR A 268 30.09 4.36 -8.42
N THR A 269 31.37 4.72 -8.45
CA THR A 269 32.37 4.04 -9.27
C THR A 269 33.26 3.23 -8.35
N GLU A 270 33.33 1.92 -8.56
CA GLU A 270 34.26 1.03 -7.87
C GLU A 270 35.35 0.58 -8.86
N THR A 271 36.61 0.62 -8.42
CA THR A 271 37.73 0.06 -9.18
C THR A 271 38.14 -1.26 -8.58
N ARG A 272 38.07 -2.35 -9.35
CA ARG A 272 38.56 -3.65 -8.93
C ARG A 272 39.81 -4.02 -9.70
N THR A 273 40.80 -4.49 -8.96
CA THR A 273 42.00 -5.10 -9.52
C THR A 273 41.65 -6.53 -9.97
N VAL A 274 41.65 -6.77 -11.27
CA VAL A 274 41.37 -8.08 -11.86
C VAL A 274 42.67 -8.65 -12.41
N THR A 275 42.98 -9.89 -11.99
CA THR A 275 44.12 -10.64 -12.50
C THR A 275 43.60 -11.69 -13.48
N ASP A 276 44.05 -11.65 -14.72
CA ASP A 276 43.69 -12.62 -15.73
C ASP A 276 44.38 -13.98 -15.50
N SER A 277 44.00 -14.98 -16.29
CA SER A 277 44.58 -16.32 -16.22
C SER A 277 46.06 -16.39 -16.60
N GLU A 278 46.63 -15.30 -17.13
CA GLU A 278 48.04 -15.16 -17.50
C GLU A 278 48.85 -14.39 -16.43
N GLY A 279 48.21 -13.96 -15.34
CA GLY A 279 48.85 -13.26 -14.23
C GLY A 279 49.00 -11.76 -14.44
N HIS A 280 48.47 -11.21 -15.53
CA HIS A 280 48.43 -9.76 -15.72
C HIS A 280 47.29 -9.17 -14.90
N THR A 281 47.57 -8.03 -14.30
CA THR A 281 46.63 -7.35 -13.44
C THR A 281 46.23 -6.03 -14.08
N HIS A 282 44.95 -5.83 -14.35
CA HIS A 282 44.40 -4.56 -14.82
C HIS A 282 43.32 -4.05 -13.87
N ILE A 283 43.12 -2.73 -13.90
CA ILE A 283 42.07 -2.07 -13.13
C ILE A 283 40.84 -2.02 -14.01
N GLU A 284 39.77 -2.65 -13.56
CA GLU A 284 38.46 -2.52 -14.18
C GLU A 284 37.59 -1.59 -13.34
N THR A 285 36.84 -0.74 -14.03
CA THR A 285 35.95 0.24 -13.42
C THR A 285 34.52 -0.24 -13.61
N TYR A 286 33.78 -0.38 -12.51
CA TYR A 286 32.40 -0.80 -12.50
C TYR A 286 31.51 0.28 -11.88
N THR A 287 30.33 0.46 -12.45
CA THR A 287 29.30 1.34 -11.89
C THR A 287 28.38 0.52 -11.01
N GLU A 288 28.33 0.87 -9.73
CA GLU A 288 27.39 0.29 -8.78
C GLU A 288 26.18 1.21 -8.66
N ASN A 289 24.97 0.63 -8.63
CA ASN A 289 23.73 1.37 -8.43
C ASN A 289 23.29 1.21 -6.97
N HIS A 290 22.95 2.33 -6.36
CA HIS A 290 22.50 2.41 -4.98
C HIS A 290 21.08 2.97 -4.93
N GLN A 291 20.36 2.60 -3.88
CA GLN A 291 19.03 3.12 -3.61
C GLN A 291 18.81 3.25 -2.10
N GLU A 292 18.04 4.26 -1.71
CA GLU A 292 17.52 4.42 -0.36
C GLU A 292 16.07 4.89 -0.42
N VAL A 293 15.30 4.56 0.60
CA VAL A 293 13.92 5.02 0.74
C VAL A 293 13.90 6.22 1.68
N VAL A 294 13.23 7.29 1.25
CA VAL A 294 13.00 8.47 2.07
C VAL A 294 11.52 8.59 2.36
N CYS A 295 11.16 8.69 3.64
CA CYS A 295 9.85 9.16 4.08
C CYS A 295 10.09 10.32 5.05
N GLY A 296 9.85 11.53 4.56
CA GLY A 296 10.18 12.75 5.26
C GLY A 296 9.02 13.75 5.34
N PHE A 297 9.09 14.61 6.34
CA PHE A 297 8.13 15.68 6.56
C PHE A 297 8.85 17.01 6.73
N THR A 298 8.27 18.06 6.15
CA THR A 298 8.67 19.45 6.40
C THR A 298 7.61 20.10 7.28
N LEU A 299 8.03 20.47 8.49
CA LEU A 299 7.21 21.17 9.48
C LEU A 299 7.06 22.66 9.13
N PRO A 300 5.97 23.31 9.56
CA PRO A 300 5.78 24.75 9.38
C PRO A 300 6.67 25.59 10.34
N TYR A 301 7.33 24.97 11.31
CA TYR A 301 8.19 25.58 12.33
C TYR A 301 9.48 24.77 12.53
N GLU A 302 10.45 25.34 13.24
CA GLU A 302 11.69 24.67 13.65
C GLU A 302 11.55 24.09 15.05
N LEU A 303 11.98 22.83 15.24
CA LEU A 303 12.05 22.19 16.54
C LEU A 303 13.50 21.85 16.90
N PRO A 304 13.85 21.83 18.20
CA PRO A 304 15.14 21.32 18.65
C PRO A 304 15.33 19.85 18.27
N THR A 305 16.58 19.48 18.01
CA THR A 305 16.94 18.14 17.54
C THR A 305 16.54 17.06 18.54
N ILE A 306 15.79 16.06 18.07
CA ILE A 306 15.48 14.83 18.81
C ILE A 306 15.38 13.66 17.84
N SER A 307 15.97 12.53 18.21
CA SER A 307 15.93 11.28 17.47
C SER A 307 15.39 10.18 18.39
N VAL A 308 14.45 9.39 17.88
CA VAL A 308 13.86 8.24 18.58
C VAL A 308 14.03 7.03 17.68
N ASN A 309 14.98 6.14 18.02
CA ASN A 309 15.41 5.01 17.17
C ASN A 309 15.82 5.42 15.74
N GLY A 310 16.09 6.71 15.51
CA GLY A 310 16.50 7.25 14.22
C GLY A 310 18.00 7.47 14.14
N ASP A 311 18.38 8.57 13.50
CA ASP A 311 19.76 8.92 13.25
C ASP A 311 20.52 9.30 14.52
N HIS A 312 21.85 9.27 14.43
CA HIS A 312 22.75 9.49 15.54
C HIS A 312 23.03 10.99 15.77
N TYR A 313 22.00 11.78 16.08
CA TYR A 313 22.14 13.19 16.43
C TYR A 313 21.95 13.45 17.92
N GLY A 314 22.90 14.14 18.54
CA GLY A 314 22.87 14.50 19.96
C GLY A 314 23.25 13.35 20.91
N ASP A 315 23.12 13.64 22.20
CA ASP A 315 23.50 12.74 23.27
C ASP A 315 22.34 11.81 23.65
N LYS A 316 22.68 10.57 24.06
CA LYS A 316 21.69 9.60 24.48
C LYS A 316 21.04 10.04 25.80
N VAL A 317 19.72 10.09 25.83
CA VAL A 317 18.92 10.43 27.01
C VAL A 317 18.30 9.16 27.59
N ARG A 318 18.26 9.04 28.92
CA ARG A 318 17.62 7.94 29.64
C ARG A 318 16.45 8.48 30.45
N PHE A 319 15.34 7.75 30.43
CA PHE A 319 14.11 8.11 31.15
C PHE A 319 13.92 7.22 32.38
N GLU A 320 12.89 7.50 33.19
CA GLU A 320 12.59 6.73 34.40
C GLU A 320 12.02 5.33 34.10
N SER A 321 11.42 5.13 32.92
CA SER A 321 10.86 3.84 32.50
C SER A 321 11.93 2.94 31.90
N ASN A 322 12.20 1.79 32.54
CA ASN A 322 13.14 0.78 32.02
C ASN A 322 12.63 0.17 30.71
N ASP A 323 11.36 -0.24 30.65
CA ASP A 323 10.74 -0.82 29.45
C ASP A 323 10.86 0.14 28.25
N PHE A 324 10.65 1.44 28.47
CA PHE A 324 10.83 2.45 27.43
C PHE A 324 12.29 2.55 26.97
N ASN A 325 13.25 2.53 27.90
CA ASN A 325 14.68 2.63 27.60
C ASN A 325 15.27 1.36 26.95
N GLU A 326 14.58 0.22 27.05
CA GLU A 326 14.91 -1.03 26.35
C GLU A 326 14.40 -1.00 24.91
N GLU A 327 13.17 -0.54 24.70
CA GLU A 327 12.54 -0.47 23.37
C GLU A 327 13.04 0.73 22.53
N PHE A 328 13.31 1.88 23.17
CA PHE A 328 13.64 3.13 22.50
C PHE A 328 15.01 3.69 22.92
N THR A 329 15.83 4.00 21.92
CA THR A 329 17.00 4.85 22.06
C THR A 329 16.63 6.27 21.65
N VAL A 330 16.52 7.16 22.65
CA VAL A 330 16.30 8.58 22.42
C VAL A 330 17.62 9.33 22.48
N ARG A 331 17.83 10.24 21.52
CA ARG A 331 18.93 11.18 21.50
C ARG A 331 18.41 12.58 21.30
N ALA A 332 19.03 13.56 21.94
CA ALA A 332 18.68 14.96 21.79
C ALA A 332 19.89 15.85 22.00
N GLU A 333 19.85 17.04 21.41
CA GLU A 333 20.87 18.08 21.65
C GLU A 333 20.79 18.61 23.09
N ASN A 334 19.58 18.67 23.66
CA ASN A 334 19.33 19.12 25.03
C ASN A 334 18.51 18.07 25.81
N PRO A 335 19.03 17.50 26.90
CA PRO A 335 18.29 16.54 27.74
C PRO A 335 17.01 17.10 28.34
N LYS A 336 16.94 18.42 28.60
CA LYS A 336 15.71 19.08 29.07
C LYS A 336 14.61 18.99 28.00
N TRP A 337 14.94 19.33 26.75
CA TRP A 337 14.01 19.22 25.62
C TRP A 337 13.44 17.81 25.49
N ALA A 338 14.30 16.79 25.55
CA ALA A 338 13.86 15.39 25.50
C ALA A 338 12.91 15.05 26.66
N SER A 339 13.17 15.54 27.86
CA SER A 339 12.32 15.32 29.05
C SER A 339 10.96 16.02 28.93
N ASP A 340 10.95 17.23 28.36
CA ASP A 340 9.73 18.04 28.19
C ASP A 340 8.77 17.42 27.16
N VAL A 341 9.27 16.77 26.10
CA VAL A 341 8.43 16.14 25.06
C VAL A 341 8.20 14.64 25.24
N ILE A 342 9.09 13.91 25.90
CA ILE A 342 8.94 12.48 26.21
C ILE A 342 8.51 12.31 27.68
N HIS A 343 7.33 12.83 28.00
CA HIS A 343 6.70 12.67 29.31
C HIS A 343 6.00 11.29 29.44
N PRO A 344 5.54 10.86 30.64
CA PRO A 344 4.96 9.52 30.85
C PRO A 344 3.87 9.10 29.85
N ARG A 345 2.89 9.97 29.58
CA ARG A 345 1.85 9.70 28.57
C ARG A 345 2.38 9.52 27.14
N MET A 346 3.49 10.18 26.79
CA MET A 346 4.16 10.00 25.49
C MET A 346 4.87 8.65 25.45
N MET A 347 5.57 8.28 26.52
CA MET A 347 6.23 6.98 26.62
C MET A 347 5.23 5.82 26.50
N GLU A 348 4.10 5.90 27.20
CA GLU A 348 3.01 4.92 27.09
C GLU A 348 2.47 4.82 25.66
N TRP A 349 2.24 5.96 25.01
CA TRP A 349 1.78 5.99 23.63
C TRP A 349 2.79 5.36 22.67
N LEU A 350 4.08 5.70 22.79
CA LEU A 350 5.15 5.13 21.98
C LEU A 350 5.30 3.63 22.17
N LEU A 351 5.22 3.13 23.41
CA LEU A 351 5.24 1.69 23.71
C LEU A 351 4.03 0.95 23.11
N ALA A 352 2.88 1.63 23.03
CA ALA A 352 1.67 1.08 22.45
C ALA A 352 1.69 1.06 20.91
N THR A 353 2.23 2.10 20.27
CA THR A 353 2.20 2.25 18.80
C THR A 353 3.46 1.73 18.10
N ARG A 354 4.60 1.65 18.79
CA ARG A 354 5.91 1.18 18.28
C ARG A 354 6.21 1.64 16.85
N PRO A 355 6.22 2.95 16.60
CA PRO A 355 6.40 3.47 15.26
C PRO A 355 7.84 3.22 14.74
N PRO A 356 8.06 3.24 13.40
CA PRO A 356 9.41 3.23 12.82
C PRO A 356 10.22 4.38 13.39
N GLY A 357 11.54 4.22 13.54
CA GLY A 357 12.41 5.27 14.10
C GLY A 357 12.36 6.58 13.30
N TRP A 358 12.56 7.72 13.96
CA TRP A 358 12.52 9.03 13.31
C TRP A 358 13.48 10.02 13.96
N THR A 359 13.87 11.01 13.17
CA THR A 359 14.74 12.12 13.55
C THR A 359 14.03 13.43 13.23
N ILE A 360 14.00 14.37 14.17
CA ILE A 360 13.65 15.77 13.93
C ILE A 360 14.95 16.58 13.91
N LEU A 361 15.16 17.34 12.85
CA LEU A 361 16.29 18.25 12.67
C LEU A 361 15.77 19.59 12.11
N GLY A 362 15.58 20.56 12.99
CA GLY A 362 15.00 21.86 12.64
C GLY A 362 13.57 21.69 12.09
N ARG A 363 13.39 21.97 10.80
CA ARG A 363 12.09 21.85 10.12
C ARG A 363 11.81 20.46 9.56
N THR A 364 12.82 19.60 9.50
CA THR A 364 12.71 18.33 8.80
C THR A 364 12.51 17.19 9.80
N VAL A 365 11.58 16.31 9.50
CA VAL A 365 11.43 15.00 10.15
C VAL A 365 11.75 13.93 9.13
N THR A 366 12.62 12.98 9.45
CA THR A 366 12.92 11.82 8.59
C THR A 366 12.63 10.53 9.35
N PHE A 367 12.02 9.57 8.67
CA PHE A 367 11.79 8.24 9.21
C PHE A 367 12.80 7.23 8.68
N ALA A 368 13.30 6.38 9.57
CA ALA A 368 14.11 5.21 9.25
C ALA A 368 13.18 4.09 8.74
N VAL A 369 12.91 4.09 7.44
CA VAL A 369 12.04 3.13 6.77
C VAL A 369 12.79 2.35 5.69
N GLY A 370 12.47 1.06 5.54
CA GLY A 370 13.13 0.18 4.57
C GLY A 370 12.37 -0.02 3.27
N VAL A 371 11.12 0.46 3.18
CA VAL A 371 10.24 0.22 2.03
C VAL A 371 9.43 1.47 1.68
N HIS A 372 9.34 1.75 0.38
CA HIS A 372 8.54 2.86 -0.16
C HIS A 372 7.09 2.41 -0.33
N ASP A 373 6.27 2.63 0.71
CA ASP A 373 4.94 2.03 0.82
C ASP A 373 3.92 2.97 1.50
N THR A 374 2.67 2.90 1.06
CA THR A 374 1.58 3.75 1.54
C THR A 374 1.15 3.46 2.98
N ILE A 375 1.25 2.22 3.45
CA ILE A 375 0.95 1.87 4.85
C ILE A 375 2.04 2.43 5.75
N VAL A 376 3.31 2.30 5.35
CA VAL A 376 4.44 2.89 6.08
C VAL A 376 4.35 4.42 6.12
N MET A 377 4.02 5.07 4.99
CA MET A 377 3.76 6.51 4.94
C MET A 377 2.63 6.93 5.90
N ASP A 378 1.53 6.17 5.95
CA ASP A 378 0.39 6.44 6.82
C ASP A 378 0.77 6.37 8.31
N VAL A 379 1.54 5.33 8.67
CA VAL A 379 2.08 5.19 10.02
C VAL A 379 3.04 6.33 10.36
N ALA A 380 3.91 6.73 9.42
CA ALA A 380 4.83 7.84 9.62
C ALA A 380 4.08 9.16 9.83
N GLU A 381 3.07 9.46 9.01
CA GLU A 381 2.24 10.65 9.16
C GLU A 381 1.47 10.64 10.48
N ALA A 382 0.85 9.52 10.84
CA ALA A 382 0.16 9.34 12.11
C ALA A 382 1.12 9.49 13.30
N THR A 383 2.38 9.07 13.17
CA THR A 383 3.41 9.21 14.19
C THR A 383 3.82 10.66 14.40
N VAL A 384 4.12 11.40 13.31
CA VAL A 384 4.46 12.83 13.42
C VAL A 384 3.33 13.60 14.09
N ARG A 385 2.09 13.40 13.64
CA ARG A 385 0.91 14.07 14.23
C ARG A 385 0.66 13.64 15.66
N GLY A 386 0.78 12.35 15.93
CA GLY A 386 0.57 11.77 17.25
C GLY A 386 1.59 12.28 18.27
N PHE A 387 2.84 12.44 17.86
CA PHE A 387 3.92 13.03 18.65
C PHE A 387 3.68 14.53 18.87
N LEU A 388 3.57 15.33 17.80
CA LEU A 388 3.40 16.78 17.90
C LEU A 388 2.11 17.16 18.66
N GLY A 389 1.02 16.43 18.43
CA GLY A 389 -0.25 16.65 19.11
C GLY A 389 -0.21 16.33 20.60
N ARG A 390 0.74 15.53 21.08
CA ARG A 390 0.90 15.20 22.50
C ARG A 390 1.92 16.07 23.23
N ILE A 391 2.70 16.89 22.53
CA ILE A 391 3.62 17.85 23.17
C ILE A 391 2.79 18.84 23.99
N GLN A 392 3.13 18.99 25.28
CA GLN A 392 2.37 19.79 26.23
C GLN A 392 2.37 21.28 25.84
N ARG A 393 1.25 21.99 26.10
CA ARG A 393 1.08 23.41 25.71
C ARG A 393 2.20 24.33 26.19
N PHE A 394 2.75 24.12 27.39
CA PHE A 394 3.82 24.99 27.90
C PHE A 394 5.11 24.83 27.09
N VAL A 395 5.37 23.65 26.52
CA VAL A 395 6.57 23.42 25.71
C VAL A 395 6.51 24.24 24.43
N TRP A 396 5.33 24.30 23.79
CA TRP A 396 5.09 25.19 22.66
C TRP A 396 5.29 26.67 23.03
N ALA A 397 4.82 27.08 24.21
CA ALA A 397 4.99 28.43 24.71
C ALA A 397 6.46 28.76 25.00
N ASP A 398 7.21 27.85 25.61
CA ASP A 398 8.65 27.99 25.89
C ASP A 398 9.48 28.13 24.61
N LEU A 399 9.06 27.46 23.53
CA LEU A 399 9.67 27.61 22.20
C LEU A 399 9.21 28.88 21.45
N GLY A 400 8.20 29.60 21.95
CA GLY A 400 7.60 30.73 21.25
C GLY A 400 6.87 30.34 19.96
N LEU A 401 6.38 29.09 19.86
CA LEU A 401 5.75 28.52 18.67
C LEU A 401 4.23 28.41 18.82
N PRO A 402 3.47 28.45 17.71
CA PRO A 402 2.04 28.20 17.75
C PRO A 402 1.74 26.74 18.09
N VAL A 403 0.68 26.52 18.86
CA VAL A 403 0.16 25.19 19.17
C VAL A 403 -0.47 24.58 17.91
N PRO A 404 -0.18 23.32 17.55
CA PRO A 404 -0.79 22.68 16.39
C PRO A 404 -2.31 22.53 16.53
N PRO A 405 -3.07 22.57 15.42
CA PRO A 405 -4.53 22.50 15.45
C PRO A 405 -5.08 21.12 15.88
N PHE A 406 -4.24 20.10 15.91
CA PHE A 406 -4.55 18.71 16.25
C PHE A 406 -3.99 18.29 17.62
N LEU A 407 -3.83 19.25 18.55
CA LEU A 407 -3.39 18.95 19.92
C LEU A 407 -4.37 17.99 20.61
N VAL A 408 -3.82 16.99 21.30
CA VAL A 408 -4.53 16.05 22.17
C VAL A 408 -4.27 16.48 23.62
N GLU A 409 -5.33 16.72 24.40
CA GLU A 409 -5.21 17.17 25.81
C GLU A 409 -4.96 16.02 26.81
#